data_AF-A0A7X8QU45-F1
#
_entry.id   AF-A0A7X8QU45-F1
#
_cell.length_a   1.000
_cell.length_b   1.000
_cell.length_c   1.000
_cell.angle_alpha   90.00
_cell.angle_beta   90.00
_cell.angle_gamma   90.00
#
_symmetry.space_group_name_H-M   'P 1'
#
loop_
_entity.id
_entity.type
_entity.pdbx_description
1 polymer ?
#
loop_
_entity_poly.entity_id
_entity_poly.type
_entity_poly.pdbx_seq_one_letter_code
_entity_poly.pdbx_strand_id
1 'polypeptide(L)'
;MNKLFRPGKPEIWILIAMILLLAGAGLWASRTGSAIYYLNWGHKSQEEISLDLNSNGIDESYKLDGHRLRISEKNRELWTSPPEWQISSLLIGDANHDGKEELLLVVWKRGSFGKDKPFWVEENDHKLRCHLFMFKLNGEQIKAIWMSSALHRPIYSLQLTDLDQDGKKELRTQEGSYSLLSILIHAYDDSPSLWQWHSWGFRKLETALPL
;
A
#
# COMPACT_ATOMS: atom_id res chain seq x y z
N MET A 1 15.07 -30.22 63.79
CA MET A 1 13.87 -29.53 63.25
C MET A 1 14.14 -29.15 61.80
N ASN A 2 13.71 -29.99 60.85
CA ASN A 2 13.88 -29.74 59.41
C ASN A 2 12.82 -28.75 58.92
N LYS A 3 13.23 -27.57 58.47
CA LYS A 3 12.37 -26.71 57.65
C LYS A 3 12.42 -27.23 56.21
N LEU A 4 11.33 -27.85 55.76
CA LEU A 4 11.13 -28.20 54.35
C LEU A 4 11.25 -26.92 53.50
N PHE A 5 12.26 -26.87 52.65
CA PHE A 5 12.33 -25.95 51.52
C PHE A 5 11.17 -26.32 50.59
N ARG A 6 10.13 -25.49 50.52
CA ARG A 6 9.08 -25.64 49.50
C ARG A 6 9.65 -25.07 48.19
N PRO A 7 9.83 -25.86 47.13
CA PRO A 7 10.22 -25.30 45.83
C PRO A 7 9.13 -24.33 45.38
N GLY A 8 9.52 -23.10 45.02
CA GLY A 8 8.61 -22.11 44.45
C GLY A 8 7.93 -22.70 43.22
N LYS A 9 6.59 -22.61 43.17
CA LYS A 9 5.78 -23.25 42.12
C LYS A 9 6.30 -22.84 40.73
N PRO A 10 6.60 -23.79 39.83
CA PRO A 10 7.13 -23.49 38.49
C PRO A 10 6.18 -22.61 37.65
N GLU A 11 4.90 -22.54 38.04
CA GLU A 11 3.86 -21.69 37.47
C GLU A 11 4.27 -20.21 37.36
N ILE A 12 5.00 -19.66 38.34
CA ILE A 12 5.39 -18.24 38.35
C ILE A 12 6.45 -17.97 37.26
N TRP A 13 7.41 -18.88 37.09
CA TRP A 13 8.46 -18.74 36.08
C TRP A 13 7.93 -18.92 34.66
N ILE A 14 6.93 -19.79 34.48
CA ILE A 14 6.22 -19.95 33.21
C ILE A 14 5.46 -18.67 32.86
N LEU A 15 4.76 -18.08 33.82
CA LEU A 15 4.04 -16.81 33.61
C LEU A 15 4.98 -15.65 33.28
N ILE A 16 6.14 -15.55 33.96
CA ILE A 16 7.16 -14.53 33.65
C ILE A 16 7.74 -14.75 32.24
N ALA A 17 8.03 -15.99 31.85
CA ALA A 17 8.52 -16.30 30.51
C ALA A 17 7.48 -15.98 29.42
N MET A 18 6.20 -16.24 29.66
CA MET A 18 5.11 -15.87 28.75
C MET A 18 4.95 -14.34 28.63
N ILE A 19 5.06 -13.60 29.73
CA ILE A 19 5.02 -12.13 29.71
C ILE A 19 6.22 -11.56 28.94
N LEU A 20 7.42 -12.12 29.12
CA LEU A 20 8.61 -11.70 28.36
C LEU A 20 8.53 -12.08 26.89
N LEU A 21 7.92 -13.22 26.53
CA LEU A 21 7.62 -13.58 25.13
C LEU A 21 6.59 -12.64 24.50
N LEU A 22 5.53 -12.27 25.23
CA LEU A 22 4.52 -11.33 24.75
C LEU A 22 5.07 -9.89 24.67
N ALA A 23 5.89 -9.47 25.63
CA ALA A 23 6.56 -8.18 25.60
C ALA A 23 7.62 -8.14 24.49
N GLY A 24 8.38 -9.23 24.31
CA GLY A 24 9.36 -9.37 23.22
C GLY A 24 8.70 -9.41 21.84
N ALA A 25 7.57 -10.10 21.69
CA ALA A 25 6.75 -10.08 20.49
C ALA A 25 6.14 -8.70 20.24
N GLY A 26 5.69 -7.99 21.28
CA GLY A 26 5.22 -6.61 21.20
C GLY A 26 6.33 -5.62 20.82
N LEU A 27 7.55 -5.81 21.32
CA LEU A 27 8.75 -5.06 20.94
C LEU A 27 9.20 -5.39 19.50
N TRP A 28 9.07 -6.63 19.05
CA TRP A 28 9.36 -7.03 17.67
C TRP A 28 8.30 -6.53 16.68
N ALA A 29 7.03 -6.58 17.06
CA ALA A 29 5.90 -6.07 16.29
C ALA A 29 5.87 -4.53 16.21
N SER A 30 6.25 -3.82 17.28
CA SER A 30 6.35 -2.35 17.28
C SER A 30 7.54 -1.84 16.48
N ARG A 31 8.63 -2.63 16.39
CA ARG A 31 9.79 -2.30 15.55
C ARG A 31 9.50 -2.46 14.06
N THR A 32 8.66 -3.43 13.69
CA THR A 32 8.20 -3.58 12.30
C THR A 32 7.01 -2.69 12.00
N GLY A 33 6.20 -2.30 12.99
CA GLY A 33 4.91 -1.60 12.81
C GLY A 33 4.02 -2.24 11.77
N SER A 34 4.31 -3.49 11.38
CA SER A 34 3.72 -4.19 10.25
C SER A 34 2.70 -5.20 10.71
N ALA A 35 2.84 -5.73 11.94
CA ALA A 35 1.96 -6.77 12.47
C ALA A 35 0.49 -6.31 12.54
N ILE A 36 0.22 -5.06 12.91
CA ILE A 36 -1.15 -4.51 12.97
C ILE A 36 -1.75 -4.32 11.57
N TYR A 37 -0.94 -3.93 10.58
CA TYR A 37 -1.39 -3.82 9.19
C TYR A 37 -1.65 -5.20 8.57
N TYR A 38 -0.81 -6.20 8.86
CA TYR A 38 -0.98 -7.57 8.37
C TYR A 38 -2.15 -8.33 9.02
N LEU A 39 -2.48 -8.02 10.28
CA LEU A 39 -3.50 -8.78 11.03
C LEU A 39 -4.95 -8.43 10.64
N ASN A 40 -5.20 -7.24 10.08
CA ASN A 40 -6.58 -6.76 9.90
C ASN A 40 -6.98 -6.39 8.48
N TRP A 41 -6.07 -6.40 7.50
CA TRP A 41 -6.51 -6.38 6.11
C TRP A 41 -7.05 -7.76 5.75
N GLY A 42 -8.38 -7.92 5.82
CA GLY A 42 -9.03 -9.08 5.25
C GLY A 42 -8.54 -9.25 3.82
N HIS A 43 -7.92 -10.39 3.52
CA HIS A 43 -7.43 -10.75 2.19
C HIS A 43 -8.58 -10.75 1.21
N LYS A 44 -8.88 -9.60 0.61
CA LYS A 44 -9.51 -9.56 -0.70
C LYS A 44 -8.36 -9.79 -1.67
N SER A 45 -8.14 -11.04 -2.06
CA SER A 45 -7.29 -11.33 -3.21
C SER A 45 -7.88 -10.53 -4.37
N GLN A 46 -7.20 -9.47 -4.80
CA GLN A 46 -7.52 -8.93 -6.11
C GLN A 46 -7.15 -10.03 -7.11
N GLU A 47 -8.13 -10.38 -7.93
CA GLU A 47 -8.02 -11.39 -8.95
C GLU A 47 -6.85 -11.08 -9.87
N GLU A 48 -6.23 -12.13 -10.40
CA GLU A 48 -5.22 -12.00 -11.45
C GLU A 48 -5.86 -11.33 -12.66
N ILE A 49 -5.35 -10.16 -13.04
CA ILE A 49 -5.82 -9.42 -14.22
C ILE A 49 -4.94 -9.85 -15.39
N SER A 50 -5.55 -10.28 -16.48
CA SER A 50 -4.83 -10.56 -17.73
C SER A 50 -5.17 -9.49 -18.76
N LEU A 51 -4.15 -8.77 -19.24
CA LEU A 51 -4.31 -7.68 -20.20
C LEU A 51 -3.00 -7.38 -20.94
N ASP A 52 -3.07 -7.08 -22.24
CA ASP A 52 -1.97 -6.61 -23.07
C ASP A 52 -1.75 -5.08 -22.93
N LEU A 53 -0.99 -4.65 -21.92
CA LEU A 53 -0.73 -3.21 -21.68
C LEU A 53 0.33 -2.63 -22.62
N ASN A 54 1.26 -3.43 -23.12
CA ASN A 54 2.31 -2.96 -24.02
C ASN A 54 1.90 -3.04 -25.51
N SER A 55 0.71 -3.57 -25.80
CA SER A 55 0.13 -3.74 -27.14
C SER A 55 0.98 -4.62 -28.07
N ASN A 56 1.62 -5.66 -27.53
CA ASN A 56 2.45 -6.59 -28.30
C ASN A 56 1.66 -7.82 -28.82
N GLY A 57 0.37 -7.92 -28.49
CA GLY A 57 -0.53 -9.01 -28.85
C GLY A 57 -0.52 -10.19 -27.87
N ILE A 58 0.09 -10.04 -26.69
CA ILE A 58 0.19 -11.06 -25.64
C ILE A 58 -0.27 -10.44 -24.34
N ASP A 59 -1.23 -11.08 -23.67
CA ASP A 59 -1.66 -10.61 -22.36
C ASP A 59 -0.56 -10.82 -21.31
N GLU A 60 -0.30 -9.77 -20.53
CA GLU A 60 0.42 -9.90 -19.26
C GLU A 60 -0.54 -10.23 -18.12
N SER A 61 -0.05 -10.98 -17.14
CA SER A 61 -0.71 -11.28 -15.89
C SER A 61 -0.21 -10.33 -14.79
N TYR A 62 -1.15 -9.64 -14.16
CA TYR A 62 -0.95 -8.73 -13.03
C TYR A 62 -1.57 -9.33 -11.78
N LYS A 63 -0.72 -9.85 -10.90
CA LYS A 63 -1.14 -10.58 -9.71
C LYS A 63 -0.72 -9.87 -8.43
N LEU A 64 -1.71 -9.38 -7.69
CA LEU A 64 -1.51 -8.81 -6.36
C LEU A 64 -1.76 -9.89 -5.30
N ASP A 65 -0.69 -10.47 -4.76
CA ASP A 65 -0.77 -11.50 -3.72
C ASP A 65 0.12 -11.16 -2.53
N GLY A 66 -0.43 -11.28 -1.32
CA GLY A 66 0.28 -10.97 -0.07
C GLY A 66 0.92 -9.58 -0.06
N HIS A 67 0.21 -8.56 -0.58
CA HIS A 67 0.69 -7.18 -0.74
C HIS A 67 1.88 -6.98 -1.69
N ARG A 68 2.19 -7.98 -2.53
CA ARG A 68 3.19 -7.87 -3.57
C ARG A 68 2.56 -8.02 -4.94
N LEU A 69 2.85 -7.08 -5.81
CA LEU A 69 2.44 -7.15 -7.21
C LEU A 69 3.51 -7.86 -8.01
N ARG A 70 3.11 -8.89 -8.75
CA ARG A 70 3.93 -9.56 -9.76
C ARG A 70 3.30 -9.36 -11.12
N ILE A 71 4.13 -9.07 -12.10
CA ILE A 71 3.76 -8.87 -13.49
C ILE A 71 4.53 -9.90 -14.30
N SER A 72 3.83 -10.68 -15.11
CA SER A 72 4.42 -11.76 -15.88
C SER A 72 3.80 -11.90 -17.25
N GLU A 73 4.56 -12.41 -18.21
CA GLU A 73 4.12 -12.68 -19.58
C GLU A 73 4.60 -14.08 -19.94
N LYS A 74 3.72 -14.96 -20.45
CA LYS A 74 4.08 -16.34 -20.86
C LYS A 74 4.91 -17.11 -19.82
N ASN A 75 4.55 -17.00 -18.53
CA ASN A 75 5.24 -17.59 -17.38
C ASN A 75 6.64 -17.02 -17.07
N ARG A 76 7.04 -15.91 -17.69
CA ARG A 76 8.25 -15.17 -17.35
C ARG A 76 7.89 -13.94 -16.52
N GLU A 77 8.56 -13.76 -15.40
CA GLU A 77 8.41 -12.57 -14.58
C GLU A 77 9.01 -11.35 -15.30
N LEU A 78 8.18 -10.32 -15.53
CA LEU A 78 8.61 -9.03 -16.05
C LEU A 78 9.05 -8.09 -14.93
N TRP A 79 8.28 -8.09 -13.83
CA TRP A 79 8.54 -7.21 -12.69
C TRP A 79 7.85 -7.72 -11.43
N THR A 80 8.50 -7.48 -10.29
CA THR A 80 7.93 -7.68 -8.96
C THR A 80 8.14 -6.43 -8.12
N SER A 81 7.12 -6.03 -7.37
CA SER A 81 7.22 -4.88 -6.47
C SER A 81 8.31 -5.07 -5.42
N PRO A 82 9.07 -4.02 -5.07
CA PRO A 82 10.08 -4.09 -4.03
C PRO A 82 9.53 -4.68 -2.71
N PRO A 83 10.31 -5.52 -1.99
CA PRO A 83 9.83 -6.23 -0.79
C PRO A 83 9.48 -5.30 0.37
N GLU A 84 10.00 -4.08 0.39
CA GLU A 84 9.69 -3.05 1.38
C GLU A 84 8.37 -2.29 1.10
N TRP A 85 7.74 -2.55 -0.04
CA TRP A 85 6.42 -2.03 -0.38
C TRP A 85 5.33 -3.00 0.06
N GLN A 86 4.25 -2.47 0.59
CA GLN A 86 3.00 -3.18 0.80
C GLN A 86 1.94 -2.55 -0.10
N ILE A 87 1.61 -3.24 -1.18
CA ILE A 87 0.59 -2.78 -2.12
C ILE A 87 -0.78 -3.20 -1.60
N SER A 88 -1.68 -2.24 -1.47
CA SER A 88 -3.03 -2.48 -0.97
C SER A 88 -4.10 -2.47 -2.04
N SER A 89 -3.81 -1.84 -3.17
CA SER A 89 -4.74 -1.78 -4.29
C SER A 89 -3.96 -1.62 -5.59
N LEU A 90 -4.37 -2.38 -6.60
CA LEU A 90 -4.03 -2.20 -8.00
C LEU A 90 -5.29 -1.73 -8.74
N LEU A 91 -5.12 -0.71 -9.59
CA LEU A 91 -6.10 -0.30 -10.59
C LEU A 91 -5.37 -0.08 -11.91
N ILE A 92 -5.98 -0.51 -13.01
CA ILE A 92 -5.43 -0.33 -14.36
C ILE A 92 -6.39 0.57 -15.15
N GLY A 93 -5.84 1.56 -15.85
CA GLY A 93 -6.61 2.40 -16.76
C GLY A 93 -5.86 3.67 -17.17
N ASP A 94 -6.33 4.31 -18.25
CA ASP A 94 -5.81 5.58 -18.76
C ASP A 94 -6.11 6.71 -17.77
N ALA A 95 -5.17 6.97 -16.88
CA ALA A 95 -5.30 7.93 -15.79
C ALA A 95 -4.68 9.28 -16.14
N ASN A 96 -3.72 9.29 -17.08
CA ASN A 96 -3.04 10.51 -17.53
C ASN A 96 -3.64 11.11 -18.82
N HIS A 97 -4.63 10.43 -19.42
CA HIS A 97 -5.38 10.84 -20.61
C HIS A 97 -4.54 10.86 -21.89
N ASP A 98 -3.54 9.98 -22.00
CA ASP A 98 -2.69 9.82 -23.20
C ASP A 98 -3.17 8.72 -24.15
N GLY A 99 -4.28 8.05 -23.82
CA GLY A 99 -4.87 6.97 -24.60
C GLY A 99 -4.25 5.60 -24.35
N LYS A 100 -3.32 5.48 -23.39
CA LYS A 100 -2.76 4.21 -22.92
C LYS A 100 -3.10 4.01 -21.46
N GLU A 101 -3.12 2.76 -21.03
CA GLU A 101 -3.46 2.45 -19.65
C GLU A 101 -2.22 2.44 -18.75
N GLU A 102 -2.38 2.97 -17.54
CA GLU A 102 -1.40 2.94 -16.48
C GLU A 102 -1.78 1.99 -15.35
N LEU A 103 -0.78 1.54 -14.61
CA LEU A 103 -0.96 0.90 -13.32
C LEU A 103 -0.95 1.97 -12.22
N LEU A 104 -2.06 2.10 -11.51
CA LEU A 104 -2.18 2.87 -10.28
C LEU A 104 -2.05 1.95 -9.07
N LEU A 105 -1.06 2.22 -8.23
CA LEU A 105 -0.74 1.44 -7.04
C LEU A 105 -0.92 2.28 -5.79
N VAL A 106 -1.71 1.80 -4.84
CA VAL A 106 -1.67 2.31 -3.46
C VAL A 106 -0.60 1.55 -2.70
N VAL A 107 0.45 2.28 -2.32
CA VAL A 107 1.68 1.71 -1.75
C VAL A 107 1.87 2.21 -0.34
N TRP A 108 2.05 1.27 0.59
CA TRP A 108 2.50 1.55 1.95
C TRP A 108 3.97 1.20 2.08
N LYS A 109 4.79 2.19 2.41
CA LYS A 109 6.24 1.98 2.60
C LYS A 109 6.77 2.83 3.75
N ARG A 110 7.89 2.41 4.31
CA ARG A 110 8.58 3.16 5.36
C ARG A 110 9.50 4.20 4.73
N GLY A 111 9.35 5.43 5.19
CA GLY A 111 10.22 6.54 4.82
C GLY A 111 10.05 7.07 3.42
N SER A 112 10.54 8.29 3.22
CA SER A 112 10.33 9.03 1.98
C SER A 112 11.37 8.65 0.92
N PHE A 113 12.64 8.55 1.31
CA PHE A 113 13.77 8.55 0.37
C PHE A 113 14.37 7.16 0.08
N GLY A 114 14.00 6.13 0.85
CA GLY A 114 14.63 4.82 0.74
C GLY A 114 16.15 4.91 0.94
N LYS A 115 16.92 4.30 0.02
CA LYS A 115 18.40 4.33 0.03
C LYS A 115 19.00 5.66 -0.45
N ASP A 116 18.23 6.47 -1.17
CA ASP A 116 18.68 7.68 -1.85
C ASP A 116 18.34 8.94 -1.04
N LYS A 117 18.63 8.91 0.27
CA LYS A 117 18.40 10.04 1.19
C LYS A 117 19.29 11.24 0.80
N PRO A 118 18.73 12.42 0.52
CA PRO A 118 19.53 13.61 0.22
C PRO A 118 20.41 14.02 1.40
N PHE A 119 21.58 14.61 1.12
CA PHE A 119 22.55 14.97 2.17
C PHE A 119 22.02 16.04 3.15
N TRP A 120 21.07 16.88 2.72
CA TRP A 120 20.44 17.92 3.55
C TRP A 120 19.30 17.42 4.43
N VAL A 121 18.95 16.13 4.35
CA VAL A 121 17.99 15.49 5.26
C VAL A 121 18.79 14.85 6.37
N GLU A 122 18.69 15.36 7.60
CA GLU A 122 19.44 14.83 8.75
C GLU A 122 18.98 13.41 9.11
N GLU A 123 17.69 13.20 9.34
CA GLU A 123 17.09 11.91 9.68
C GLU A 123 16.06 11.48 8.64
N ASN A 124 16.03 10.18 8.29
CA ASN A 124 15.02 9.66 7.38
C ASN A 124 13.69 9.49 8.13
N ASP A 125 12.56 9.81 7.50
CA ASP A 125 11.28 9.38 8.07
C ASP A 125 11.27 7.85 8.10
N HIS A 126 10.87 7.26 9.23
CA HIS A 126 10.73 5.82 9.38
C HIS A 126 9.27 5.38 9.47
N LYS A 127 8.32 6.32 9.43
CA LYS A 127 6.89 6.03 9.52
C LYS A 127 6.42 5.29 8.28
N LEU A 128 5.50 4.35 8.49
CA LEU A 128 4.77 3.73 7.39
C LEU A 128 3.76 4.75 6.87
N ARG A 129 3.88 5.10 5.59
CA ARG A 129 3.03 6.08 4.94
C ARG A 129 2.43 5.51 3.67
N CYS A 130 1.24 6.00 3.35
CA CYS A 130 0.51 5.66 2.13
C CYS A 130 0.97 6.59 1.01
N HIS A 131 1.14 6.03 -0.18
CA HIS A 131 1.51 6.70 -1.41
C HIS A 131 0.59 6.23 -2.54
N LEU A 132 0.45 7.07 -3.57
CA LEU A 132 -0.15 6.71 -4.84
C LEU A 132 0.92 6.79 -5.91
N PHE A 133 1.22 5.65 -6.54
CA PHE A 133 2.19 5.58 -7.62
C PHE A 133 1.51 5.23 -8.94
N MET A 134 2.06 5.73 -10.03
CA MET A 134 1.60 5.50 -11.38
C MET A 134 2.75 4.98 -12.23
N PHE A 135 2.54 3.81 -12.84
CA PHE A 135 3.50 3.14 -13.70
C PHE A 135 2.90 2.87 -15.07
N LYS A 136 3.78 2.72 -16.06
CA LYS A 136 3.41 2.13 -17.36
C LYS A 136 4.28 0.91 -17.65
N LEU A 137 3.74 -0.01 -18.42
CA LEU A 137 4.53 -1.05 -19.08
C LEU A 137 4.97 -0.52 -20.45
N ASN A 138 6.29 -0.51 -20.70
CA ASN A 138 6.86 -0.10 -21.98
C ASN A 138 7.73 -1.24 -22.52
N GLY A 139 7.19 -1.99 -23.48
CA GLY A 139 7.71 -3.30 -23.84
C GLY A 139 7.67 -4.20 -22.61
N GLU A 140 8.83 -4.70 -22.19
CA GLU A 140 8.95 -5.61 -21.03
C GLU A 140 9.32 -4.87 -19.73
N GLN A 141 9.42 -3.54 -19.77
CA GLN A 141 9.92 -2.74 -18.64
C GLN A 141 8.82 -1.93 -17.98
N ILE A 142 8.66 -2.10 -16.67
CA ILE A 142 7.85 -1.21 -15.84
C ILE A 142 8.62 0.10 -15.61
N LYS A 143 7.98 1.22 -15.96
CA LYS A 143 8.52 2.57 -15.80
C LYS A 143 7.61 3.41 -14.93
N ALA A 144 8.19 4.05 -13.92
CA ALA A 144 7.47 5.03 -13.11
C ALA A 144 7.13 6.25 -13.97
N ILE A 145 5.85 6.59 -14.07
CA ILE A 145 5.40 7.87 -14.61
C ILE A 145 5.40 8.92 -13.51
N TRP A 146 4.88 8.55 -12.35
CA TRP A 146 4.77 9.45 -11.21
C TRP A 146 4.73 8.69 -9.90
N MET A 147 5.32 9.27 -8.87
CA MET A 147 5.30 8.73 -7.52
C MET A 147 5.00 9.85 -6.54
N SER A 148 3.88 9.74 -5.82
CA SER A 148 3.54 10.73 -4.81
C SER A 148 4.56 10.76 -3.68
N SER A 149 4.72 11.93 -3.06
CA SER A 149 5.18 11.98 -1.67
C SER A 149 4.18 11.26 -0.75
N ALA A 150 4.53 11.11 0.53
CA ALA A 150 3.61 10.53 1.51
C ALA A 150 2.30 11.33 1.52
N LEU A 151 1.18 10.64 1.30
CA LEU A 151 -0.14 11.26 1.28
C LEU A 151 -0.51 11.71 2.69
N HIS A 152 -1.16 12.87 2.80
CA HIS A 152 -1.64 13.38 4.08
C HIS A 152 -2.67 12.44 4.73
N ARG A 153 -3.48 11.77 3.90
CA ARG A 153 -4.51 10.82 4.30
C ARG A 153 -4.33 9.52 3.51
N PRO A 154 -4.38 8.34 4.15
CA PRO A 154 -4.25 7.07 3.46
C PRO A 154 -5.47 6.75 2.60
N ILE A 155 -5.24 6.12 1.45
CA ILE A 155 -6.27 5.63 0.54
C ILE A 155 -6.59 4.17 0.89
N TYR A 156 -7.87 3.86 1.08
CA TYR A 156 -8.39 2.51 1.32
C TYR A 156 -8.97 1.85 0.07
N SER A 157 -9.56 2.65 -0.82
CA SER A 157 -10.02 2.19 -2.12
C SER A 157 -9.93 3.33 -3.14
N LEU A 158 -9.84 2.95 -4.41
CA LEU A 158 -9.86 3.88 -5.54
C LEU A 158 -10.67 3.32 -6.69
N GLN A 159 -11.24 4.22 -7.48
CA GLN A 159 -11.93 3.96 -8.74
C GLN A 159 -11.53 5.03 -9.74
N LEU A 160 -11.45 4.67 -11.01
CA LEU A 160 -11.10 5.59 -12.10
C LEU A 160 -12.27 5.61 -13.08
N THR A 161 -12.97 6.74 -13.13
CA THR A 161 -14.21 6.91 -13.89
C THR A 161 -14.31 8.36 -14.37
N ASP A 162 -14.76 8.55 -15.60
CA ASP A 162 -15.16 9.86 -16.13
C ASP A 162 -16.52 10.24 -15.52
N LEU A 163 -16.49 11.06 -14.48
CA LEU A 163 -17.66 11.38 -13.65
C LEU A 163 -18.45 12.56 -14.22
N ASP A 164 -17.78 13.54 -14.81
CA ASP A 164 -18.42 14.73 -15.39
C ASP A 164 -18.62 14.64 -16.91
N GLN A 165 -18.23 13.53 -17.53
CA GLN A 165 -18.38 13.22 -18.95
C GLN A 165 -17.59 14.18 -19.85
N ASP A 166 -16.47 14.73 -19.36
CA ASP A 166 -15.57 15.57 -20.15
C ASP A 166 -14.60 14.76 -21.03
N GLY A 167 -14.64 13.43 -20.92
CA GLY A 167 -13.77 12.49 -21.64
C GLY A 167 -12.47 12.16 -20.91
N LYS A 168 -12.24 12.73 -19.71
CA LYS A 168 -11.12 12.44 -18.84
C LYS A 168 -11.61 11.73 -17.60
N LYS A 169 -10.86 10.72 -17.15
CA LYS A 169 -11.25 9.97 -15.96
C LYS A 169 -10.75 10.66 -14.69
N GLU A 170 -11.62 10.75 -13.70
CA GLU A 170 -11.31 11.12 -12.33
C GLU A 170 -10.98 9.90 -11.49
N LEU A 171 -9.99 10.07 -10.64
CA LEU A 171 -9.64 9.14 -9.59
C LEU A 171 -10.44 9.47 -8.33
N ARG A 172 -11.47 8.67 -8.07
CA ARG A 172 -12.26 8.73 -6.83
C ARG A 172 -11.59 7.86 -5.76
N THR A 173 -11.21 8.45 -4.63
CA THR A 173 -10.55 7.76 -3.52
C THR A 173 -11.40 7.76 -2.26
N GLN A 174 -11.37 6.63 -1.54
CA GLN A 174 -11.89 6.54 -0.19
C GLN A 174 -10.73 6.69 0.79
N GLU A 175 -10.67 7.80 1.51
CA GLU A 175 -9.54 8.17 2.37
C GLU A 175 -9.88 8.01 3.86
N GLY A 176 -8.88 7.88 4.72
CA GLY A 176 -9.08 7.89 6.17
C GLY A 176 -7.97 8.60 6.94
N SER A 177 -7.63 8.08 8.12
CA SER A 177 -6.63 8.68 9.01
C SER A 177 -5.52 7.69 9.38
N TYR A 178 -4.33 8.23 9.66
CA TYR A 178 -3.20 7.47 10.20
C TYR A 178 -3.30 7.17 11.70
N SER A 179 -4.43 7.50 12.34
CA SER A 179 -4.63 7.12 13.74
C SER A 179 -4.65 5.60 13.88
N LEU A 180 -4.02 5.07 14.93
CA LEU A 180 -3.96 3.62 15.19
C LEU A 180 -5.37 3.01 15.23
N LEU A 181 -6.33 3.71 15.84
CA LEU A 181 -7.72 3.25 15.91
C LEU A 181 -8.35 3.19 14.52
N SER A 182 -8.17 4.23 13.69
CA SER A 182 -8.71 4.26 12.33
C SER A 182 -8.17 3.12 11.46
N ILE A 183 -6.86 2.86 11.55
CA ILE A 183 -6.23 1.74 10.84
C ILE A 183 -6.77 0.41 11.35
N LEU A 184 -6.90 0.25 12.67
CA LEU A 184 -7.41 -0.97 13.28
C LEU A 184 -8.83 -1.28 12.83
N ILE A 185 -9.74 -0.31 12.80
CA ILE A 185 -11.14 -0.56 12.44
C ILE A 185 -11.46 -0.31 10.96
N HIS A 186 -10.44 -0.03 10.13
CA HIS A 186 -10.61 0.43 8.74
C HIS A 186 -11.58 1.60 8.61
N ALA A 187 -11.47 2.57 9.52
CA ALA A 187 -12.27 3.78 9.45
C ALA A 187 -11.80 4.65 8.29
N TYR A 188 -12.72 4.94 7.38
CA TYR A 188 -12.57 5.90 6.31
C TYR A 188 -13.62 7.01 6.46
N ASP A 189 -13.38 8.15 5.82
CA ASP A 189 -14.30 9.27 5.81
C ASP A 189 -15.56 8.94 5.00
N ASP A 190 -16.73 9.44 5.37
CA ASP A 190 -17.93 9.15 4.57
C ASP A 190 -17.90 9.78 3.16
N SER A 191 -17.12 10.85 2.99
CA SER A 191 -17.02 11.56 1.72
C SER A 191 -15.78 11.11 0.94
N PRO A 192 -15.96 10.64 -0.31
CA PRO A 192 -14.82 10.34 -1.18
C PRO A 192 -14.09 11.63 -1.56
N SER A 193 -12.83 11.49 -1.94
CA SER A 193 -12.05 12.57 -2.54
C SER A 193 -11.93 12.32 -4.04
N LEU A 194 -12.00 13.39 -4.83
CA LEU A 194 -11.84 13.34 -6.28
C LEU A 194 -10.49 13.93 -6.66
N TRP A 195 -9.79 13.26 -7.56
CA TRP A 195 -8.51 13.68 -8.07
C TRP A 195 -8.50 13.55 -9.59
N GLN A 196 -7.84 14.46 -10.29
CA GLN A 196 -7.63 14.34 -11.73
C GLN A 196 -6.14 14.53 -12.03
N TRP A 197 -5.63 13.80 -13.01
CA TRP A 197 -4.26 14.01 -13.49
C TRP A 197 -4.13 15.38 -14.12
N HIS A 198 -3.07 16.10 -13.75
CA HIS A 198 -2.81 17.43 -14.29
C HIS A 198 -1.32 17.63 -14.56
N SER A 199 -0.92 17.43 -15.83
CA SER A 199 0.44 17.58 -16.37
C SER A 199 1.52 16.71 -15.72
N TRP A 200 1.78 16.88 -14.42
CA TRP A 200 2.90 16.28 -13.70
C TRP A 200 2.48 15.48 -12.46
N GLY A 201 1.19 15.48 -12.09
CA GLY A 201 0.71 14.80 -10.90
C GLY A 201 -0.81 14.87 -10.75
N PHE A 202 -1.35 14.07 -9.83
CA PHE A 202 -2.75 14.17 -9.43
C PHE A 202 -2.99 15.43 -8.59
N ARG A 203 -4.09 16.12 -8.90
CA ARG A 203 -4.61 17.24 -8.10
C ARG A 203 -5.99 16.89 -7.58
N LYS A 204 -6.24 17.23 -6.32
CA LYS A 204 -7.56 17.10 -5.72
C LYS A 204 -8.50 18.14 -6.32
N LEU A 205 -9.69 17.74 -6.68
CA LEU A 205 -10.74 18.63 -7.17
C LEU A 205 -11.48 19.22 -5.96
N GLU A 206 -11.70 20.54 -5.98
CA GLU A 206 -12.36 21.26 -4.87
C GLU A 206 -13.89 21.12 -4.87
N THR A 207 -14.46 20.76 -6.02
CA THR A 207 -15.91 20.66 -6.22
C THR A 207 -16.32 19.20 -6.26
N ALA A 208 -17.36 18.84 -5.50
CA ALA A 208 -18.06 17.58 -5.72
C ALA A 208 -18.67 17.66 -7.13
N LEU A 209 -18.18 16.83 -8.05
CA LEU A 209 -18.80 16.71 -9.38
C LEU A 209 -20.26 16.27 -9.19
N PRO A 210 -21.21 16.85 -9.94
CA PRO A 210 -22.60 16.40 -9.88
C PRO A 210 -22.66 14.91 -10.25
N LEU A 211 -23.32 14.13 -9.39
CA LEU A 211 -23.61 12.71 -9.64
C LEU A 211 -24.67 12.54 -10.73
#